data_AF-A0AAU0Y654-F1
#
_entry.id   AF-A0AAU0Y654-F1
#
_cell.length_a   1.000
_cell.length_b   1.000
_cell.length_c   1.000
_cell.angle_alpha   90.00
_cell.angle_beta   90.00
_cell.angle_gamma   90.00
#
_symmetry.space_group_name_H-M   'P 1'
#
loop_
_entity.id
_entity.type
_entity.pdbx_description
1 polymer ?
#
loop_
_entity_poly.entity_id
_entity_poly.type
_entity_poly.pdbx_seq_one_letter_code
_entity_poly.pdbx_strand_id
1 'polypeptide(L)' 'MPEYQVTWTISLDASNPVAAARQALGIHRNPASWATVFTVESDTETVTVDLDPEYQDPSGNGTPQVTLAA' A
#
# COMPACT_ATOMS: atom_id res chain seq x y z
N MET A 1 -2.16 -16.54 14.97
CA MET A 1 -1.71 -15.16 14.70
C MET A 1 -2.96 -14.30 14.56
N PRO A 2 -2.92 -13.02 14.92
CA PRO A 2 -4.03 -12.10 14.61
C PRO A 2 -4.25 -12.05 13.10
N GLU A 3 -5.51 -11.85 12.69
CA GLU A 3 -5.89 -11.62 11.30
C GLU A 3 -5.68 -10.14 10.97
N TYR A 4 -5.14 -9.86 9.79
CA TYR A 4 -4.95 -8.51 9.29
C TYR A 4 -5.53 -8.40 7.89
N GLN A 5 -6.36 -7.38 7.69
CA GLN A 5 -6.78 -6.96 6.36
C GLN A 5 -5.86 -5.84 5.89
N VAL A 6 -5.19 -6.06 4.76
CA VAL A 6 -4.24 -5.11 4.19
C VAL A 6 -4.79 -4.57 2.88
N THR A 7 -4.93 -3.25 2.81
CA THR A 7 -5.42 -2.55 1.64
C THR A 7 -4.35 -1.59 1.13
N TRP A 8 -4.14 -1.58 -0.18
CA TRP A 8 -3.36 -0.57 -0.89
C TRP A 8 -4.28 0.17 -1.85
N THR A 9 -4.22 1.50 -1.82
CA THR A 9 -5.08 2.37 -2.64
C THR A 9 -4.22 3.22 -3.56
N ILE A 10 -4.64 3.32 -4.82
CA ILE A 10 -4.03 4.19 -5.83
C ILE A 10 -5.11 4.92 -6.62
N SER A 11 -4.85 6.18 -6.95
CA SER A 11 -5.64 6.94 -7.91
C SER A 11 -4.94 6.89 -9.27
N LEU A 12 -5.66 6.47 -10.31
CA LEU A 12 -5.15 6.42 -11.67
C LEU A 12 -6.29 6.62 -12.68
N ASP A 13 -5.91 7.08 -13.87
CA ASP A 13 -6.83 7.23 -14.99
C ASP A 13 -6.93 5.94 -15.81
N ALA A 14 -8.15 5.49 -16.10
CA ALA A 14 -8.38 4.33 -16.92
C ALA A 14 -9.69 4.45 -17.70
N SER A 15 -9.76 3.76 -18.84
CA SER A 15 -10.94 3.78 -19.71
C SER A 15 -12.15 3.01 -19.17
N ASN A 16 -11.94 2.11 -18.20
CA ASN A 16 -12.99 1.35 -17.51
C ASN A 16 -12.42 0.66 -16.23
N PRO A 17 -13.28 0.11 -15.35
CA PRO A 17 -12.84 -0.51 -14.10
C PRO A 17 -11.88 -1.69 -14.27
N VAL A 18 -12.06 -2.53 -15.30
CA VAL A 18 -11.16 -3.68 -15.54
C VAL A 18 -9.78 -3.21 -15.98
N ALA A 19 -9.71 -2.15 -16.79
CA ALA A 19 -8.44 -1.51 -17.15
C ALA A 19 -7.74 -0.92 -15.91
N ALA A 20 -8.49 -0.26 -15.02
CA ALA A 20 -7.94 0.26 -13.77
C ALA A 20 -7.34 -0.85 -12.90
N ALA A 21 -8.08 -1.95 -12.70
CA ALA A 21 -7.61 -3.10 -11.92
C ALA A 21 -6.36 -3.76 -12.53
N ARG A 22 -6.29 -3.87 -13.87
CA ARG A 22 -5.10 -4.39 -14.56
C ARG A 22 -3.89 -3.49 -14.39
N GLN A 23 -4.07 -2.17 -14.46
CA GLN A 23 -2.98 -1.22 -14.20
C GLN A 23 -2.50 -1.28 -12.75
N ALA A 24 -3.44 -1.27 -11.79
CA ALA A 24 -3.15 -1.40 -10.37
C ALA A 24 -2.38 -2.69 -10.07
N LEU A 25 -2.80 -3.83 -10.64
CA LEU A 25 -2.09 -5.11 -10.49
C LEU A 25 -0.67 -5.07 -11.05
N GLY A 26 -0.46 -4.40 -12.19
CA GLY A 26 0.86 -4.22 -12.77
C GLY A 26 1.79 -3.43 -11.86
N ILE A 27 1.30 -2.34 -11.26
CA ILE A 27 2.04 -1.53 -10.29
C ILE A 27 2.34 -2.35 -9.03
N HIS A 28 1.34 -3.03 -8.49
CA HIS A 28 1.48 -3.81 -7.26
C HIS A 28 2.50 -4.96 -7.38
N ARG A 29 2.65 -5.55 -8.57
CA ARG A 29 3.60 -6.64 -8.83
C ARG A 29 4.97 -6.19 -9.31
N ASN A 30 5.15 -4.90 -9.60
CA ASN A 30 6.43 -4.40 -10.05
C ASN A 30 7.40 -4.35 -8.84
N PRO A 31 8.53 -5.09 -8.85
CA PRO A 31 9.48 -5.08 -7.75
C PRO A 31 10.20 -3.73 -7.56
N ALA A 32 10.12 -2.83 -8.54
CA ALA A 32 10.60 -1.46 -8.45
C ALA A 32 9.46 -0.45 -8.15
N SER A 33 8.28 -0.93 -7.76
CA SER A 33 7.14 -0.08 -7.42
C SER A 33 7.37 0.66 -6.11
N TRP A 34 6.93 1.91 -6.07
CA TRP A 34 6.95 2.76 -4.88
C TRP A 34 5.63 2.68 -4.08
N ALA A 35 4.88 1.60 -4.28
CA ALA A 35 3.65 1.31 -3.55
C ALA A 35 3.98 0.79 -2.13
N THR A 36 4.52 1.67 -1.28
CA THR A 36 5.03 1.34 0.07
C THR A 36 4.08 1.72 1.20
N VAL A 37 2.96 2.38 0.90
CA VAL A 37 1.98 2.85 1.89
C VAL A 37 0.73 1.96 1.88
N PHE A 38 0.39 1.39 3.04
CA PHE A 38 -0.71 0.45 3.20
C PHE A 38 -1.62 0.86 4.35
N THR A 39 -2.93 0.63 4.19
CA THR A 39 -3.86 0.62 5.32
C THR A 39 -3.95 -0.80 5.86
N VAL A 40 -3.70 -0.97 7.15
CA VAL A 40 -3.74 -2.26 7.84
C VAL A 40 -4.81 -2.19 8.91
N GLU A 41 -5.80 -3.07 8.78
CA GLU A 41 -6.91 -3.23 9.72
C GLU A 41 -6.72 -4.52 10.51
N SER A 42 -7.00 -4.45 11.82
CA SER A 42 -7.05 -5.57 12.75
C SER A 42 -8.31 -5.46 13.61
N ASP A 43 -8.53 -6.43 14.51
CA ASP A 43 -9.66 -6.40 15.44
C ASP A 43 -9.68 -5.17 16.37
N THR A 44 -8.53 -4.53 16.59
CA THR A 44 -8.37 -3.48 17.60
C THR A 44 -8.10 -2.10 17.01
N GLU A 45 -7.55 -2.03 15.80
CA GLU A 45 -7.11 -0.77 15.21
C GLU A 45 -7.01 -0.82 13.70
N THR A 46 -7.09 0.37 13.11
CA THR A 46 -6.75 0.65 11.72
C THR A 46 -5.60 1.63 11.70
N VAL A 47 -4.51 1.26 11.01
CA VAL A 47 -3.31 2.08 10.88
C VAL A 47 -2.92 2.25 9.43
N THR A 48 -2.27 3.37 9.10
CA THR A 48 -1.50 3.52 7.88
C THR A 48 -0.05 3.16 8.19
N VAL A 49 0.52 2.25 7.41
CA VAL A 49 1.92 1.85 7.46
C VAL A 49 2.61 2.34 6.19
N ASP A 50 3.57 3.24 6.36
CA ASP A 50 4.48 3.66 5.29
C ASP A 50 5.83 2.95 5.48
N LEU A 51 6.20 2.07 4.56
CA LEU A 51 7.45 1.31 4.61
C LEU A 51 8.67 2.09 4.09
N ASP A 52 8.48 3.27 3.48
CA ASP A 52 9.54 4.14 2.97
C ASP A 52 9.19 5.63 3.15
N PRO A 53 9.06 6.11 4.40
CA PRO A 53 8.63 7.49 4.67
C PRO A 53 9.62 8.55 4.17
N GLU A 54 10.89 8.18 3.96
CA GLU A 54 11.92 9.08 3.46
C GLU A 54 12.07 9.07 1.93
N TYR A 55 11.31 8.22 1.23
CA TYR A 55 11.37 8.04 -0.21
C TYR A 55 12.77 7.72 -0.75
N GLN A 56 13.47 6.78 -0.12
CA GLN A 56 14.85 6.42 -0.47
C GLN A 56 14.99 4.99 -0.98
N ASP A 57 14.11 4.08 -0.58
CA ASP A 57 14.20 2.66 -0.91
C ASP A 57 12.80 2.03 -1.14
N PRO A 58 12.39 1.81 -2.39
CA PRO A 58 11.10 1.19 -2.71
C PRO A 58 11.02 -0.29 -2.32
N SER A 59 12.10 -0.90 -1.80
CA SER A 59 12.07 -2.28 -1.32
C SER A 59 11.20 -2.47 -0.07
N GLY A 60 10.93 -1.39 0.68
CA GLY A 60 10.17 -1.43 1.94
C GLY A 60 10.92 -2.06 3.11
N ASN A 61 12.24 -2.25 2.99
CA ASN A 61 13.08 -2.79 4.06
C ASN A 61 13.61 -1.70 5.03
N GLY A 62 13.23 -0.44 4.81
CA GLY A 62 13.60 0.69 5.66
C GLY A 62 12.90 0.70 7.02
N THR A 63 13.08 1.78 7.79
CA THR A 63 12.34 1.96 9.04
C THR A 63 10.93 2.47 8.70
N PRO A 64 9.86 1.73 9.06
CA PRO A 64 8.51 2.14 8.72
C PRO A 64 8.02 3.27 9.62
N GLN A 65 7.08 4.07 9.11
CA GLN A 65 6.26 4.99 9.88
C GLN A 65 4.84 4.42 10.01
N VAL A 66 4.30 4.41 11.22
CA VAL A 66 2.94 3.93 11.50
C VAL A 66 2.11 5.07 12.09
N THR A 67 0.95 5.34 11.52
CA THR A 67 0.01 6.36 11.99
C THR A 67 -1.39 5.77 12.14
N LEU A 68 -2.15 6.21 13.13
CA LEU A 68 -3.56 5.82 13.24
C LEU A 68 -4.31 6.35 12.01
N ALA A 69 -5.10 5.47 11.37
CA ALA A 69 -5.98 5.92 10.30
C ALA A 69 -7.09 6.79 10.90
N ALA A 70 -7.39 7.90 10.23
CA ALA A 70 -8.41 8.87 10.65
C ALA A 70 -9.84 8.38 10.37
#